data_AF-A0A496WS71-F1
#
_entry.id   AF-A0A496WS71-F1
#
_cell.length_a   1.000
_cell.length_b   1.000
_cell.length_c   1.000
_cell.angle_alpha   90.00
_cell.angle_beta   90.00
_cell.angle_gamma   90.00
#
_symmetry.space_group_name_H-M   'P 1'
#
loop_
_entity.id
_entity.type
_entity.pdbx_description
1 polymer ?
#
loop_
_entity_poly.entity_id
_entity_poly.type
_entity_poly.pdbx_seq_one_letter_code
_entity_poly.pdbx_strand_id
1 'polypeptide(L)'
;MNFRSKGNEDVNKSIFLGIALLISSPLYASNTINVTEENFSHAETARNFRNWVKLGANEKISHMKQLPPRGKAAPTVQMNDDTLYSVVITEAIDGHVHFIIPKVPVYMAVQVVTEGGHGQQYV
;
A
#
# COMPACT_ATOMS: atom_id res chain seq x y z
N MET A 1 -53.66 12.58 72.95
CA MET A 1 -52.83 12.40 74.18
C MET A 1 -51.38 12.67 73.78
N ASN A 2 -50.74 13.67 74.40
CA ASN A 2 -49.29 14.07 74.43
C ASN A 2 -48.51 14.14 73.09
N PHE A 3 -48.08 15.31 72.60
CA PHE A 3 -46.99 16.25 72.97
C PHE A 3 -45.57 15.89 72.49
N ARG A 4 -44.92 16.91 71.85
CA ARG A 4 -43.46 17.20 71.80
C ARG A 4 -42.68 16.52 70.63
N SER A 5 -41.69 17.09 69.92
CA SER A 5 -41.05 18.42 69.80
C SER A 5 -39.91 18.41 68.76
N LYS A 6 -39.71 19.55 68.08
CA LYS A 6 -38.47 20.20 67.58
C LYS A 6 -37.44 19.48 66.67
N GLY A 7 -37.05 20.27 65.68
CA GLY A 7 -35.65 20.51 65.25
C GLY A 7 -35.13 19.48 64.24
N ASN A 8 -34.26 19.80 63.30
CA ASN A 8 -33.60 21.04 62.92
C ASN A 8 -33.14 20.79 61.46
N GLU A 9 -32.94 21.88 60.71
CA GLU A 9 -31.85 22.10 59.76
C GLU A 9 -31.20 20.87 59.13
N ASP A 10 -31.22 20.76 57.79
CA ASP A 10 -29.98 20.60 57.05
C ASP A 10 -30.16 20.62 55.51
N VAL A 11 -29.49 21.62 54.93
CA VAL A 11 -28.68 21.51 53.71
C VAL A 11 -29.42 21.50 52.36
N ASN A 12 -29.50 22.72 51.82
CA ASN A 12 -29.29 23.06 50.41
C ASN A 12 -28.59 21.95 49.60
N LYS A 13 -29.32 21.28 48.71
CA LYS A 13 -28.72 20.52 47.59
C LYS A 13 -29.10 21.17 46.27
N SER A 14 -28.46 22.30 45.99
CA SER A 14 -28.33 22.80 44.62
C SER A 14 -27.40 21.85 43.87
N ILE A 15 -27.97 21.01 43.01
CA ILE A 15 -27.23 20.10 42.13
C ILE A 15 -26.61 20.95 41.02
N PHE A 16 -25.30 21.20 41.10
CA PHE A 16 -24.55 21.73 39.96
C PHE A 16 -24.28 20.60 38.97
N LEU A 17 -24.87 20.70 37.77
CA LEU A 17 -24.64 19.80 36.66
C LEU A 17 -23.37 20.25 35.91
N GLY A 18 -22.24 19.64 36.22
CA GLY A 18 -20.99 19.85 35.47
C GLY A 18 -21.00 19.05 34.17
N ILE A 19 -21.14 19.71 33.03
CA ILE A 19 -20.90 19.10 31.71
C ILE A 19 -19.39 19.07 31.48
N ALA A 20 -18.78 17.91 31.68
CA ALA A 20 -17.41 17.67 31.24
C ALA A 20 -17.41 17.48 29.72
N LEU A 21 -16.99 18.51 28.98
CA LEU A 21 -16.78 18.42 27.54
C LEU A 21 -15.47 17.66 27.29
N LEU A 22 -15.56 16.35 27.09
CA LEU A 22 -14.44 15.54 26.59
C LEU A 22 -14.16 15.96 25.15
N ILE A 23 -13.12 16.76 24.95
CA ILE A 23 -12.57 17.04 23.63
C ILE A 23 -11.88 15.76 23.16
N SER A 24 -12.62 14.91 22.44
CA SER A 24 -12.03 13.81 21.69
C SER A 24 -11.31 14.40 20.48
N SER A 25 -10.00 14.55 20.55
CA SER A 25 -9.19 14.77 19.35
C SER A 25 -9.34 13.54 18.45
N PRO A 26 -9.75 13.66 17.18
CA PRO A 26 -9.64 12.54 16.26
C PRO A 26 -8.15 12.28 16.04
N LEU A 27 -7.66 11.15 16.56
CA LEU A 27 -6.34 10.64 16.24
C LEU A 27 -6.41 10.13 14.78
N TYR A 28 -6.27 11.04 13.82
CA TYR A 28 -6.04 10.64 12.44
C TYR A 28 -4.64 10.03 12.39
N ALA A 29 -4.57 8.70 12.40
CA ALA A 29 -3.38 8.01 11.94
C ALA A 29 -3.06 8.57 10.55
N SER A 30 -1.86 9.13 10.39
CA SER A 30 -1.38 9.57 9.09
C SER A 30 -1.29 8.33 8.20
N ASN A 31 -2.28 8.11 7.33
CA ASN A 31 -2.34 6.98 6.38
C ASN A 31 -1.27 7.06 5.27
N THR A 32 -0.21 7.83 5.48
CA THR A 32 0.85 8.09 4.52
C THR A 32 2.18 7.63 5.11
N ILE A 33 2.91 6.84 4.33
CA ILE A 33 4.29 6.46 4.64
C ILE A 33 5.16 7.66 4.30
N ASN A 34 5.93 8.17 5.26
CA ASN A 34 6.92 9.20 4.97
C ASN A 34 8.03 8.60 4.11
N VAL A 35 8.17 9.11 2.87
CA VAL A 35 9.20 8.64 1.95
C VAL A 35 10.49 9.39 2.23
N THR A 36 11.56 8.65 2.53
CA THR A 36 12.91 9.14 2.76
C THR A 36 13.84 8.56 1.71
N GLU A 37 15.09 9.02 1.65
CA GLU A 37 16.09 8.48 0.73
C GLU A 37 16.30 6.97 0.96
N GLU A 38 16.33 6.54 2.24
CA GLU A 38 16.58 5.16 2.63
C GLU A 38 15.46 4.20 2.23
N ASN A 39 14.21 4.68 2.16
CA ASN A 39 13.05 3.84 1.83
C ASN A 39 12.48 4.10 0.43
N PHE A 40 13.04 5.04 -0.32
CA PHE A 40 12.52 5.50 -1.61
C PHE A 40 12.31 4.34 -2.59
N SER A 41 13.34 3.50 -2.79
CA SER A 41 13.27 2.38 -3.75
C SER A 41 12.16 1.39 -3.41
N HIS A 42 11.98 1.09 -2.12
CA HIS A 42 10.92 0.20 -1.67
C HIS A 42 9.54 0.84 -1.85
N ALA A 43 9.40 2.12 -1.48
CA ALA A 43 8.15 2.86 -1.62
C ALA A 43 7.71 3.00 -3.09
N GLU A 44 8.64 3.33 -3.99
CA GLU A 44 8.39 3.44 -5.43
C GLU A 44 8.12 2.07 -6.06
N THR A 45 8.84 1.03 -5.65
CA THR A 45 8.57 -0.34 -6.12
C THR A 45 7.17 -0.77 -5.70
N ALA A 46 6.78 -0.58 -4.43
CA ALA A 46 5.43 -0.87 -3.96
C ALA A 46 4.35 -0.06 -4.69
N ARG A 47 4.63 1.21 -5.02
CA ARG A 47 3.74 2.05 -5.85
C ARG A 47 3.57 1.45 -7.25
N ASN A 48 4.68 1.05 -7.89
CA ASN A 48 4.63 0.49 -9.23
C ASN A 48 3.99 -0.91 -9.25
N PHE A 49 4.25 -1.72 -8.23
CA PHE A 49 3.63 -3.03 -8.02
C PHE A 49 2.11 -2.94 -7.99
N ARG A 50 1.55 -1.93 -7.31
CA ARG A 50 0.09 -1.67 -7.32
C ARG A 50 -0.46 -1.37 -8.72
N ASN A 51 0.32 -0.77 -9.61
CA ASN A 51 -0.11 -0.56 -11.00
C ASN A 51 -0.22 -1.89 -11.76
N TRP A 52 0.71 -2.82 -11.52
CA TRP A 52 0.67 -4.16 -12.11
C TRP A 52 -0.46 -5.02 -11.53
N VAL A 53 -0.74 -4.92 -10.23
CA VAL A 53 -1.89 -5.58 -9.58
C VAL A 53 -3.20 -5.14 -10.23
N LYS A 54 -3.37 -3.84 -10.54
CA LYS A 54 -4.56 -3.34 -11.25
C LYS A 54 -4.72 -3.96 -12.66
N LEU A 55 -3.64 -4.43 -13.25
CA LEU A 55 -3.62 -5.14 -14.54
C LEU A 55 -3.76 -6.66 -14.38
N GLY A 56 -4.00 -7.16 -13.16
CA GLY A 56 -4.19 -8.58 -12.85
C GLY A 56 -2.88 -9.39 -12.80
N ALA A 57 -1.72 -8.74 -12.71
CA ALA A 57 -0.42 -9.43 -12.77
C ALA A 57 -0.17 -10.37 -11.58
N ASN A 58 -0.91 -10.22 -10.49
CA ASN A 58 -0.90 -11.08 -9.30
C ASN A 58 -1.84 -12.30 -9.40
N GLU A 59 -2.62 -12.39 -10.47
CA GLU A 59 -3.53 -13.52 -10.71
C GLU A 59 -3.06 -14.37 -11.89
N LYS A 60 -2.44 -13.74 -12.89
CA LYS A 60 -1.93 -14.36 -14.11
C LYS A 60 -0.85 -13.49 -14.75
N ILE A 61 -0.18 -14.03 -15.77
CA ILE A 61 0.73 -13.25 -16.59
C ILE A 61 -0.06 -12.16 -17.34
N SER A 62 0.31 -10.90 -17.13
CA SER A 62 -0.24 -9.75 -17.84
C SER A 62 0.65 -9.41 -19.04
N HIS A 63 0.08 -9.53 -20.24
CA HIS A 63 0.78 -9.28 -21.50
C HIS A 63 0.55 -7.85 -21.99
N MET A 64 1.64 -7.15 -22.29
CA MET A 64 1.60 -5.83 -22.93
C MET A 64 1.62 -6.02 -24.45
N LYS A 65 0.43 -6.11 -25.06
CA LYS A 65 0.28 -6.35 -26.51
C LYS A 65 0.22 -5.07 -27.35
N GLN A 66 0.18 -3.92 -26.71
CA GLN A 66 0.10 -2.62 -27.37
C GLN A 66 1.50 -2.05 -27.56
N LEU A 67 1.67 -1.23 -28.59
CA LEU A 67 2.92 -0.50 -28.78
C LEU A 67 3.15 0.44 -27.59
N PRO A 68 4.39 0.53 -27.09
CA PRO A 68 4.68 1.39 -25.96
C PRO A 68 4.50 2.87 -26.34
N PRO A 69 4.12 3.72 -25.37
CA PRO A 69 4.00 5.16 -25.59
C PRO A 69 5.36 5.77 -25.98
N ARG A 70 5.32 6.81 -26.82
CA ARG A 70 6.53 7.47 -27.38
C ARG A 70 6.49 8.98 -27.23
N GLY A 71 7.67 9.59 -27.40
CA GLY A 71 7.84 11.04 -27.48
C GLY A 71 7.31 11.72 -26.21
N LYS A 72 6.41 12.69 -26.39
CA LYS A 72 5.83 13.44 -25.26
C LYS A 72 5.08 12.57 -24.24
N ALA A 73 4.60 11.39 -24.65
CA ALA A 73 3.92 10.45 -23.76
C ALA A 73 4.89 9.58 -22.94
N ALA A 74 6.18 9.55 -23.29
CA ALA A 74 7.23 8.82 -22.58
C ALA A 74 8.56 9.61 -22.63
N PRO A 75 8.64 10.77 -21.94
CA PRO A 75 9.74 11.72 -22.12
C PRO A 75 11.06 11.30 -21.45
N THR A 76 11.01 10.38 -20.48
CA THR A 76 12.18 10.03 -19.63
C THR A 76 12.65 8.60 -19.86
N VAL A 77 11.74 7.63 -19.86
CA VAL A 77 12.05 6.21 -20.03
C VAL A 77 11.25 5.69 -21.21
N GLN A 78 11.94 5.29 -22.27
CA GLN A 78 11.33 4.66 -23.43
C GLN A 78 11.48 3.15 -23.33
N MET A 79 10.38 2.44 -23.57
CA MET A 79 10.40 0.98 -23.60
C MET A 79 11.06 0.49 -24.89
N ASN A 80 11.60 -0.73 -24.86
CA ASN A 80 12.18 -1.36 -26.04
C ASN A 80 11.11 -1.58 -27.13
N ASP A 81 11.48 -1.36 -28.38
CA ASP A 81 10.61 -1.61 -29.54
C ASP A 81 10.78 -3.00 -30.14
N ASP A 82 11.89 -3.67 -29.83
CA ASP A 82 12.23 -4.96 -30.44
C ASP A 82 11.54 -6.14 -29.74
N THR A 83 10.96 -5.91 -28.56
CA THR A 83 10.41 -6.98 -27.71
C THR A 83 9.05 -6.64 -27.13
N LEU A 84 8.17 -7.64 -27.06
CA LEU A 84 6.95 -7.56 -26.26
C LEU A 84 7.26 -7.83 -24.79
N TYR A 85 6.55 -7.14 -23.90
CA TYR A 85 6.69 -7.31 -22.45
C TYR A 85 5.54 -8.12 -21.86
N SER A 86 5.87 -8.94 -20.87
CA SER A 86 4.90 -9.63 -20.02
C SER A 86 5.37 -9.52 -18.57
N VAL A 87 4.42 -9.36 -17.65
CA VAL A 87 4.71 -9.20 -16.23
C VAL A 87 3.86 -10.18 -15.43
N VAL A 88 4.48 -10.81 -14.43
CA VAL A 88 3.79 -11.58 -13.41
C VAL A 88 4.35 -11.20 -12.05
N ILE A 89 3.47 -11.13 -11.08
CA ILE A 89 3.80 -10.98 -9.67
C ILE A 89 3.68 -12.37 -9.06
N THR A 90 4.76 -12.84 -8.45
CA THR A 90 4.80 -14.15 -7.79
C THR A 90 5.45 -14.02 -6.43
N GLU A 91 5.02 -14.88 -5.52
CA GLU A 91 5.70 -15.12 -4.25
C GLU A 91 6.95 -15.99 -4.51
N ALA A 92 8.01 -15.74 -3.75
CA ALA A 92 9.16 -16.62 -3.69
C ALA A 92 8.90 -17.69 -2.62
N ILE A 93 8.97 -18.96 -3.00
CA ILE A 93 8.81 -20.09 -2.08
C ILE A 93 10.21 -20.56 -1.68
N ASP A 94 10.49 -20.62 -0.38
CA ASP A 94 11.81 -20.94 0.17
C ASP A 94 12.94 -20.07 -0.42
N GLY A 95 12.64 -18.80 -0.71
CA GLY A 95 13.59 -17.85 -1.30
C GLY A 95 13.81 -18.01 -2.81
N HIS A 96 13.04 -18.86 -3.49
CA HIS A 96 13.18 -19.15 -4.91
C HIS A 96 11.92 -18.85 -5.72
N VAL A 97 12.12 -18.48 -6.98
CA VAL A 97 11.06 -18.39 -7.98
C VAL A 97 11.36 -19.41 -9.07
N HIS A 98 10.35 -20.21 -9.43
CA HIS A 98 10.47 -21.22 -10.48
C HIS A 98 9.67 -20.81 -11.71
N PHE A 99 10.31 -20.86 -12.87
CA PHE A 99 9.66 -20.63 -14.16
C PHE A 99 10.30 -21.51 -15.24
N ILE A 100 9.55 -21.75 -16.32
CA ILE A 100 10.01 -22.50 -17.48
C ILE A 100 10.06 -21.53 -18.67
N ILE A 101 11.23 -21.39 -19.29
CA ILE A 101 11.38 -20.70 -20.56
C ILE A 101 11.27 -21.75 -21.68
N PRO A 102 10.21 -21.72 -22.50
CA PRO A 102 10.07 -22.67 -23.61
C PRO A 102 11.12 -22.41 -24.69
N LYS A 103 11.54 -23.47 -25.39
CA LYS A 103 12.35 -23.33 -26.61
C LYS A 103 11.47 -22.79 -27.73
N VAL A 104 11.73 -21.57 -28.16
CA VAL A 104 11.00 -20.88 -29.24
C VAL A 104 12.00 -20.28 -30.24
N PRO A 105 11.61 -20.06 -31.51
CA PRO A 105 12.50 -19.49 -32.53
C PRO A 105 12.66 -17.96 -32.43
N VAL A 106 12.23 -17.37 -31.31
CA VAL A 106 12.30 -15.94 -31.04
C VAL A 106 13.10 -15.68 -29.77
N TYR A 107 13.68 -14.49 -29.64
CA TYR A 107 14.36 -14.11 -28.42
C TYR A 107 13.37 -14.00 -27.25
N MET A 108 13.72 -14.61 -26.12
CA MET A 108 12.95 -14.55 -24.87
C MET A 108 13.93 -14.50 -23.70
N ALA A 109 13.68 -13.58 -22.77
CA ALA A 109 14.43 -13.44 -21.55
C ALA A 109 13.50 -13.15 -20.38
N VAL A 110 13.92 -13.51 -19.17
CA VAL A 110 13.19 -13.27 -17.91
C VAL A 110 14.08 -12.47 -16.96
N GLN A 111 13.57 -11.33 -16.50
CA GLN A 111 14.18 -10.54 -15.44
C GLN A 111 13.38 -10.68 -14.15
N VAL A 112 14.03 -11.08 -13.07
CA VAL A 112 13.44 -11.09 -11.72
C VAL A 112 13.79 -9.80 -11.02
N VAL A 113 12.77 -9.07 -10.56
CA VAL A 113 12.91 -7.81 -9.81
C VAL A 113 12.29 -7.99 -8.42
N THR A 114 13.00 -7.55 -7.39
CA THR A 114 12.54 -7.64 -5.99
C THR A 114 11.87 -6.35 -5.53
N GLU A 115 11.30 -6.35 -4.32
CA GLU A 115 10.70 -5.17 -3.69
C GLU A 115 11.69 -4.01 -3.48
N GLY A 116 13.00 -4.28 -3.54
CA GLY A 116 14.04 -3.24 -3.51
C GLY A 116 14.20 -2.47 -4.83
N GLY A 117 13.49 -2.85 -5.89
CA GLY A 117 13.55 -2.20 -7.21
C GLY A 117 14.78 -2.60 -8.04
N HIS A 118 15.52 -3.63 -7.61
CA HIS A 118 16.73 -4.11 -8.28
C HIS A 118 16.47 -5.44 -8.99
N GLY A 119 17.09 -5.60 -10.16
CA GLY A 119 17.11 -6.86 -10.89
C GLY A 119 18.02 -7.86 -10.19
N GLN A 120 17.46 -8.97 -9.72
CA GLN A 120 18.18 -10.01 -8.99
C GLN A 120 18.78 -11.07 -9.93
N GLN A 121 18.06 -11.36 -11.01
CA GLN A 121 18.47 -12.38 -11.98
C GLN A 121 17.96 -12.02 -13.38
N TYR A 122 18.76 -12.35 -14.38
CA TYR A 122 18.42 -12.23 -15.80
C TYR A 122 18.81 -13.54 -16.49
N VAL A 123 17.86 -14.16 -17.19
CA VAL A 123 18.03 -15.43 -17.89
C VAL A 123 17.53 -15.30 -19.31
#